data_AF-T1A757-F1
#
_entry.id   AF-T1A757-F1
#
_cell.length_a   1.000
_cell.length_b   1.000
_cell.length_c   1.000
_cell.angle_alpha   90.00
_cell.angle_beta   90.00
_cell.angle_gamma   90.00
#
_symmetry.space_group_name_H-M   'P 1'
#
loop_
_entity.id
_entity.type
_entity.pdbx_description
1 polymer ?
#
loop_
_entity_poly.entity_id
_entity_poly.type
_entity_poly.pdbx_seq_one_letter_code
_entity_poly.pdbx_strand_id
1 'polypeptide(L)' 'MKRGNLLRHLHAHGCALLRFADDGVLGFEHEADAQRYLQEVRDRLAEFSLALHPEKTKLIETR' A
#
# COMPACT_ATOMS: atom_id res chain seq x y z
N MET A 1 5.07 26.24 1.26
CA MET A 1 5.12 25.20 2.31
C MET A 1 3.74 25.12 2.99
N LYS A 2 2.79 24.37 2.42
CA LYS A 2 1.52 24.06 3.09
C LYS A 2 1.59 22.63 3.61
N ARG A 3 1.72 22.49 4.93
CA ARG A 3 1.57 21.22 5.63
C ARG A 3 0.10 20.82 5.54
N GLY A 4 -0.22 19.89 4.65
CA GLY A 4 -1.55 19.31 4.51
C GLY A 4 -1.48 17.84 4.85
N ASN A 5 -1.80 17.49 6.10
CA ASN A 5 -2.03 16.11 6.50
C ASN A 5 -3.32 15.64 5.82
N LEU A 6 -3.18 15.02 4.64
CA LEU A 6 -4.29 14.44 3.89
C LEU A 6 -4.25 12.93 4.04
N LEU A 7 -4.51 12.44 5.26
CA LEU A 7 -4.91 11.04 5.44
C LEU A 7 -6.25 10.84 4.71
N ARG A 8 -6.20 10.30 3.48
CA ARG A 8 -7.40 9.81 2.80
C ARG A 8 -7.56 8.33 3.10
N HIS A 9 -8.42 8.01 4.06
CA HIS A 9 -8.91 6.64 4.24
C HIS A 9 -9.87 6.33 3.08
N LEU A 10 -9.39 5.57 2.11
CA LEU A 10 -10.24 5.00 1.07
C LEU A 10 -10.70 3.62 1.57
N HIS A 11 -11.96 3.54 1.99
CA HIS A 11 -12.64 2.27 2.24
C HIS A 11 -13.28 1.83 0.94
N ALA A 12 -12.67 0.86 0.27
CA ALA A 12 -13.24 0.23 -0.91
C ALA A 12 -13.32 -1.28 -0.64
N HIS A 13 -14.53 -1.84 -0.59
CA HIS A 13 -14.81 -3.28 -0.69
C HIS A 13 -13.84 -4.20 0.11
N GLY A 14 -13.78 -4.07 1.43
CA GLY A 14 -12.95 -4.94 2.28
C GLY A 14 -11.45 -4.60 2.31
N CYS A 15 -11.05 -3.47 1.69
CA CYS A 15 -9.70 -2.94 1.73
C CYS A 15 -9.66 -1.56 2.41
N ALA A 16 -8.60 -1.32 3.20
CA ALA A 16 -8.28 -0.02 3.78
C ALA A 16 -6.92 0.46 3.29
N LEU A 17 -6.80 1.75 2.94
CA LEU A 17 -5.53 2.38 2.57
C LEU A 17 -5.24 3.57 3.48
N LEU A 18 -4.07 3.53 4.10
CA LEU A 18 -3.43 4.66 4.77
C LEU A 18 -2.16 5.03 3.98
N ARG A 19 -1.96 6.31 3.69
CA ARG A 19 -0.76 6.80 3.00
C ARG A 19 -0.25 8.09 3.58
N PHE A 20 1.06 8.21 3.69
CA PHE A 20 1.76 9.42 4.07
C PHE A 20 3.02 9.55 3.21
N ALA A 21 3.07 10.56 2.33
CA ALA A 21 4.12 10.70 1.33
C ALA A 21 4.32 9.40 0.51
N ASP A 22 5.51 8.78 0.61
CA ASP A 22 5.91 7.52 -0.02
C ASP A 22 5.55 6.27 0.81
N ASP A 23 5.26 6.43 2.10
CA ASP A 23 4.86 5.32 2.97
C ASP A 23 3.36 5.03 2.85
N GLY A 24 3.01 3.74 2.84
CA GLY A 24 1.63 3.28 2.77
C GLY A 24 1.41 1.99 3.55
N VAL A 25 0.22 1.88 4.16
CA VAL A 25 -0.28 0.66 4.79
C VAL A 25 -1.59 0.30 4.13
N LEU A 26 -1.71 -0.95 3.68
CA LEU A 26 -2.94 -1.49 3.12
C LEU A 26 -3.41 -2.69 3.93
N GLY A 27 -4.69 -2.68 4.31
CA GLY A 27 -5.36 -3.80 4.96
C GLY A 27 -6.25 -4.54 3.97
N PHE A 28 -6.20 -5.86 3.98
CA PHE A 28 -7.03 -6.76 3.16
C PHE A 28 -7.68 -7.81 4.06
N GLU A 29 -8.88 -8.26 3.69
CA GLU A 29 -9.58 -9.35 4.38
C GLU A 29 -8.93 -10.72 4.14
N HIS A 30 -8.32 -10.92 2.97
CA HIS A 30 -7.70 -12.18 2.59
C HIS A 30 -6.22 -11.99 2.19
N GLU A 31 -5.36 -12.90 2.64
CA GLU A 31 -3.92 -12.88 2.32
C GLU A 31 -3.67 -12.94 0.81
N ALA A 32 -4.45 -13.76 0.08
CA ALA A 32 -4.32 -13.89 -1.36
C ALA A 32 -4.55 -12.56 -2.10
N ASP A 33 -5.49 -11.74 -1.63
CA ASP A 33 -5.72 -10.40 -2.19
C ASP A 33 -4.56 -9.45 -1.88
N ALA A 34 -4.01 -9.53 -0.68
CA ALA A 34 -2.86 -8.73 -0.28
C ALA A 34 -1.60 -9.06 -1.10
N GLN A 35 -1.36 -10.36 -1.36
CA GLN A 35 -0.25 -10.82 -2.20
C GLN A 35 -0.43 -10.40 -3.66
N ARG A 36 -1.64 -10.57 -4.22
CA ARG A 36 -1.96 -10.13 -5.60
C ARG A 36 -1.72 -8.63 -5.75
N TYR A 37 -2.25 -7.83 -4.83
CA TYR A 37 -2.08 -6.39 -4.85
C TYR A 37 -0.61 -5.96 -4.69
N LEU A 38 0.16 -6.64 -3.84
CA LEU A 38 1.60 -6.35 -3.69
C LEU A 38 2.34 -6.53 -5.02
N GLN A 39 2.01 -7.56 -5.80
CA GLN A 39 2.59 -7.76 -7.13
C GLN A 39 2.16 -6.65 -8.11
N GLU A 40 0.87 -6.33 -8.16
CA GLU A 40 0.33 -5.27 -9.03
C GLU A 40 0.96 -3.90 -8.73
N VAL A 41 1.18 -3.57 -7.46
CA VAL A 41 1.86 -2.32 -7.07
C VAL A 41 3.31 -2.31 -7.48
N ARG A 42 4.03 -3.44 -7.38
CA ARG A 42 5.41 -3.54 -7.86
C ARG A 42 5.48 -3.26 -9.35
N ASP A 43 4.61 -3.90 -10.12
CA ASP A 43 4.58 -3.75 -11.58
C ASP A 43 4.21 -2.30 -11.96
N ARG A 44 3.21 -1.73 -11.29
CA ARG A 44 2.81 -0.34 -11.50
C ARG A 44 3.93 0.66 -11.18
N LEU A 45 4.67 0.46 -10.10
CA LEU A 45 5.79 1.33 -9.75
C LEU A 45 6.94 1.20 -10.76
N ALA A 46 7.18 0.00 -11.28
CA ALA A 46 8.20 -0.23 -12.31
C ALA A 46 7.91 0.55 -13.60
N GLU A 47 6.65 0.74 -13.99
CA GLU A 47 6.26 1.61 -15.12
C GLU A 47 6.74 3.06 -14.94
N PHE A 48 6.91 3.52 -13.70
CA PHE A 48 7.43 4.86 -13.37
C PHE A 48 8.90 4.84 -12.95
N SER A 49 9.63 3.74 -13.22
CA SER A 49 11.03 3.56 -12.77
C SER A 49 11.21 3.66 -11.25
N LEU A 50 10.17 3.29 -10.49
CA LEU A 50 10.19 3.21 -9.03
C LEU A 50 10.22 1.74 -8.59
N ALA A 51 10.78 1.49 -7.40
CA ALA A 51 10.84 0.16 -6.82
C ALA A 51 10.43 0.21 -5.35
N LEU A 52 9.75 -0.85 -4.88
CA LEU A 52 9.48 -1.03 -3.46
C LEU A 52 10.77 -1.42 -2.72
N HIS A 53 10.97 -0.87 -1.54
CA HIS A 53 12.15 -1.16 -0.74
C HIS A 53 12.02 -2.56 -0.09
N PRO A 54 12.91 -3.52 -0.41
CA PRO A 54 12.72 -4.93 -0.08
C PRO A 54 12.68 -5.21 1.43
N GLU A 55 13.42 -4.44 2.22
CA GLU A 55 13.43 -4.60 3.67
C GLU A 55 12.30 -3.87 4.40
N LYS A 56 11.71 -2.84 3.79
CA LYS A 56 10.65 -2.02 4.42
C LYS A 56 9.26 -2.51 4.04
N THR A 57 9.10 -3.06 2.84
CA THR A 57 7.82 -3.59 2.36
C THR A 57 7.64 -5.04 2.85
N LYS A 58 6.70 -5.23 3.78
CA LYS A 58 6.39 -6.55 4.36
C LYS A 58 4.89 -6.79 4.37
N LEU A 59 4.49 -8.04 4.18
CA LEU A 59 3.15 -8.50 4.51
C LEU A 59 3.13 -8.84 6.00
N ILE A 60 2.13 -8.33 6.72
CA ILE A 60 1.97 -8.57 8.16
C ILE A 60 0.56 -9.11 8.37
N GLU A 61 0.46 -10.28 8.99
CA GLU A 61 -0.82 -10.88 9.38
C GLU A 61 -1.25 -10.33 10.75
N THR A 62 -2.46 -9.80 10.84
CA THR A 62 -3.04 -9.28 12.10
C THR A 62 -4.11 -10.26 12.58
N ARG A 63 -3.71 -11.24 13.42
CA ARG A 63 -4.63 -12.11 14.16
C ARG A 63 -4.93 -11.55 15.55
#